data_AF-A0A7V7HK33-F1
#
_entry.id   AF-A0A7V7HK33-F1
#
_cell.length_a   1.000
_cell.length_b   1.000
_cell.length_c   1.000
_cell.angle_alpha   90.00
_cell.angle_beta   90.00
_cell.angle_gamma   90.00
#
_symmetry.space_group_name_H-M   'P 1'
#
loop_
_entity.id
_entity.type
_entity.pdbx_description
1 polymer ?
#
loop_
_entity_poly.entity_id
_entity_poly.type
_entity_poly.pdbx_seq_one_letter_code
_entity_poly.pdbx_strand_id
1 'polypeptide(L)'
;MKLLIGILPIALSFMFYLFAKSTKIRIALHICAYFALYTIGTILSINIYDVLIQNLVFMTSIHGILLNPFFLIAGAYIGIYTLYLLLTYIITNTKNGA
;
A
#
# COMPACT_ATOMS: atom_id res chain seq x y z
N MET A 1 -16.80 -0.74 15.10
CA MET A 1 -16.51 -0.58 13.66
C MET A 1 -15.21 0.16 13.37
N LYS A 2 -14.95 1.35 13.93
CA LYS A 2 -13.70 2.10 13.67
C LYS A 2 -12.42 1.34 14.07
N LEU A 3 -12.45 0.58 15.16
CA LEU A 3 -11.33 -0.27 15.58
C LEU A 3 -11.00 -1.40 14.59
N LEU A 4 -12.00 -1.93 13.89
CA LEU A 4 -11.80 -3.01 12.90
C LEU A 4 -10.94 -2.51 11.73
N ILE A 5 -11.12 -1.27 11.31
CA ILE A 5 -10.37 -0.63 10.22
C ILE A 5 -8.87 -0.52 10.57
N GLY A 6 -8.53 -0.31 11.85
CA GLY A 6 -7.13 -0.23 12.30
C GLY A 6 -6.49 -1.59 12.57
N ILE A 7 -7.26 -2.58 13.04
CA ILE A 7 -6.73 -3.90 13.43
C ILE A 7 -6.57 -4.82 12.21
N LEU A 8 -7.45 -4.69 11.21
CA LEU A 8 -7.46 -5.55 10.02
C LEU A 8 -6.16 -5.48 9.20
N PRO A 9 -5.56 -4.30 8.92
CA PRO A 9 -4.29 -4.22 8.19
C PRO A 9 -3.13 -4.86 8.94
N ILE A 10 -3.13 -4.76 10.27
CA ILE A 10 -2.12 -5.34 11.15
C ILE A 10 -2.22 -6.88 11.12
N ALA A 11 -3.44 -7.41 11.24
CA ALA A 11 -3.70 -8.85 11.14
C ALA A 11 -3.32 -9.41 9.76
N LEU A 12 -3.68 -8.70 8.67
CA LEU A 12 -3.31 -9.10 7.31
C LEU A 12 -1.79 -9.07 7.08
N SER A 13 -1.11 -8.05 7.61
CA SER A 13 0.35 -7.94 7.57
C SER A 13 1.01 -9.14 8.24
N PHE A 14 0.47 -9.61 9.37
CA PHE A 14 0.96 -10.81 10.05
C PHE A 14 0.69 -12.09 9.23
N MET A 15 -0.47 -12.20 8.58
CA MET A 15 -0.73 -13.32 7.66
C MET A 15 0.24 -13.31 6.47
N PHE A 16 0.52 -12.14 5.88
CA PHE A 16 1.49 -12.00 4.79
C PHE A 16 2.88 -12.45 5.22
N TYR A 17 3.29 -12.16 6.46
CA TYR A 17 4.53 -12.66 7.03
C TYR A 17 4.59 -14.20 7.08
N LEU A 18 3.52 -14.85 7.53
CA LEU A 18 3.44 -16.32 7.56
C LEU A 18 3.49 -16.94 6.15
N PHE A 19 2.80 -16.33 5.18
CA PHE A 19 2.79 -16.79 3.79
C PHE A 19 4.12 -16.53 3.06
N ALA A 20 4.83 -15.46 3.41
CA ALA A 20 6.10 -15.09 2.80
C ALA A 20 7.30 -15.96 3.21
N LYS A 21 7.07 -17.00 4.04
CA LYS A 21 8.05 -18.05 4.32
C LYS A 21 8.51 -18.76 3.05
N SER A 22 7.66 -18.83 2.03
CA SER A 22 8.00 -19.35 0.70
C SER A 22 8.59 -18.25 -0.20
N THR A 23 9.80 -18.46 -0.72
CA THR A 23 10.50 -17.51 -1.62
C THR A 23 9.66 -17.12 -2.85
N LYS A 24 8.91 -18.07 -3.44
CA LYS A 24 8.03 -17.80 -4.60
C LYS A 24 6.92 -16.79 -4.28
N ILE A 25 6.28 -16.94 -3.11
CA ILE A 25 5.20 -16.05 -2.65
C ILE A 25 5.75 -14.66 -2.36
N ARG A 26 6.93 -14.59 -1.71
CA ARG A 26 7.61 -13.31 -1.45
C ARG A 26 7.84 -12.54 -2.75
N ILE A 27 8.39 -13.19 -3.79
CA ILE A 27 8.63 -12.56 -5.10
C ILE A 27 7.31 -12.07 -5.72
N ALA A 28 6.26 -12.88 -5.70
CA ALA A 28 4.94 -12.47 -6.22
C ALA A 28 4.42 -11.22 -5.50
N LEU A 29 4.55 -11.15 -4.16
CA LEU A 29 4.15 -9.97 -3.40
C LEU A 29 4.96 -8.72 -3.77
N HIS A 30 6.28 -8.84 -3.97
CA HIS A 30 7.11 -7.71 -4.45
C HIS A 30 6.66 -7.21 -5.82
N ILE A 31 6.35 -8.11 -6.76
CA ILE A 31 5.90 -7.76 -8.11
C ILE A 31 4.54 -7.07 -8.04
N CYS A 32 3.58 -7.61 -7.29
CA CYS A 32 2.28 -6.97 -7.08
C CYS A 32 2.42 -5.59 -6.43
N ALA A 33 3.34 -5.42 -5.47
CA ALA A 33 3.59 -4.13 -4.83
C ALA A 33 4.15 -3.11 -5.82
N TYR A 34 5.05 -3.53 -6.70
CA TYR A 34 5.57 -2.68 -7.78
C TYR A 34 4.44 -2.17 -8.68
N PHE A 35 3.55 -3.07 -9.14
CA PHE A 35 2.40 -2.67 -9.95
C PHE A 35 1.44 -1.74 -9.20
N ALA A 36 1.12 -2.05 -7.94
CA ALA A 36 0.25 -1.20 -7.14
C ALA A 36 0.82 0.22 -6.97
N LEU A 37 2.13 0.33 -6.71
CA LEU A 37 2.81 1.62 -6.52
C LEU A 37 2.84 2.41 -7.83
N TYR A 38 3.09 1.72 -8.95
CA TYR A 38 2.96 2.32 -10.28
C TYR A 38 1.55 2.86 -10.52
N THR A 39 0.49 2.07 -10.27
CA THR A 39 -0.90 2.50 -10.45
C THR A 39 -1.27 3.70 -9.57
N ILE A 40 -0.85 3.73 -8.30
CA ILE A 40 -1.09 4.89 -7.45
C ILE A 40 -0.37 6.13 -7.98
N GLY A 41 0.90 5.97 -8.37
CA GLY A 41 1.72 7.05 -8.90
C GLY A 41 1.14 7.64 -10.19
N THR A 42 0.65 6.81 -11.11
CA THR A 42 0.04 7.28 -12.35
C THR A 42 -1.27 8.00 -12.10
N ILE A 43 -2.16 7.46 -11.25
CA ILE A 43 -3.41 8.13 -10.87
C ILE A 43 -3.11 9.49 -10.23
N LEU A 44 -2.16 9.55 -9.29
CA LEU A 44 -1.76 10.81 -8.66
C LEU A 44 -1.21 11.81 -9.68
N SER A 45 -0.32 11.37 -10.58
CA SER A 45 0.29 12.22 -11.60
C SER A 45 -0.75 12.83 -12.54
N ILE A 46 -1.69 12.02 -13.04
CA ILE A 46 -2.79 12.49 -13.90
C ILE A 46 -3.64 13.53 -13.17
N ASN A 47 -3.99 13.27 -11.91
CA ASN A 47 -4.80 14.21 -11.14
C ASN A 47 -4.05 15.52 -10.82
N ILE A 48 -2.75 15.46 -10.52
CA ILE A 48 -1.94 16.66 -10.32
C ILE A 48 -1.88 17.47 -11.63
N TYR A 49 -1.69 16.80 -12.76
CA TYR A 49 -1.70 17.45 -14.07
C TYR A 49 -3.04 18.15 -14.36
N ASP A 50 -4.16 17.48 -14.12
CA ASP A 50 -5.49 18.06 -14.31
C ASP A 50 -5.71 19.26 -13.40
N VAL A 51 -5.26 19.19 -12.14
CA VAL A 51 -5.37 20.33 -11.21
C VAL A 51 -4.54 21.52 -11.69
N LEU A 52 -3.30 21.30 -12.14
CA LEU A 52 -2.42 22.37 -12.61
C LEU A 52 -2.89 23.02 -13.91
N ILE A 53 -3.39 22.22 -14.87
CA ILE A 53 -3.86 22.75 -16.16
C ILE A 53 -5.25 23.38 -16.04
N GLN A 54 -6.18 22.75 -15.32
CA GLN A 54 -7.57 23.19 -15.28
C GLN A 54 -7.84 24.25 -14.20
N ASN A 55 -6.81 24.76 -13.50
CA ASN A 55 -6.94 25.68 -12.35
C ASN A 55 -7.97 25.19 -11.32
N LEU A 56 -8.10 23.86 -11.15
CA LEU A 56 -9.02 23.30 -10.17
C LEU A 56 -8.48 23.54 -8.77
N VAL A 57 -9.36 23.85 -7.82
CA VAL A 57 -8.96 23.94 -6.42
C VAL A 57 -8.69 22.52 -5.92
N PHE A 58 -7.45 22.23 -5.54
CA PHE A 58 -6.96 20.91 -5.11
C PHE A 58 -7.89 20.22 -4.08
N MET A 59 -8.60 21.00 -3.28
CA MET A 59 -9.53 20.55 -2.23
C MET A 59 -10.74 19.76 -2.74
N THR A 60 -11.22 19.90 -3.97
CA THR A 60 -12.41 19.17 -4.47
C THR A 60 -12.07 17.89 -5.21
N SER A 61 -10.88 17.79 -5.80
CA SER A 61 -10.48 16.64 -6.64
C SER A 61 -9.88 15.48 -5.84
N ILE A 62 -9.29 15.73 -4.67
CA ILE A 62 -8.73 14.68 -3.80
C ILE A 62 -9.80 13.64 -3.42
N HIS A 63 -11.04 14.07 -3.19
CA HIS A 63 -12.11 13.14 -2.82
C HIS A 63 -12.49 12.19 -3.97
N GLY A 64 -12.32 12.61 -5.22
CA GLY A 64 -12.49 11.77 -6.41
C GLY A 64 -11.38 10.71 -6.54
N ILE A 65 -10.14 11.08 -6.18
CA ILE A 65 -9.00 10.15 -6.14
C ILE A 65 -9.21 9.10 -5.04
N LEU A 66 -9.60 9.54 -3.85
CA LEU A 66 -9.86 8.66 -2.70
C LEU A 66 -11.09 7.76 -2.90
N LEU A 67 -12.00 8.10 -3.81
CA LEU A 67 -13.12 7.25 -4.21
C LEU A 67 -12.81 6.34 -5.39
N ASN A 68 -11.66 6.53 -6.06
CA ASN A 68 -11.29 5.67 -7.16
C ASN A 68 -10.97 4.25 -6.63
N PRO A 69 -11.70 3.22 -7.07
CA PRO A 69 -11.52 1.86 -6.56
C PRO A 69 -10.12 1.31 -6.81
N PHE A 70 -9.48 1.67 -7.93
CA PHE A 70 -8.10 1.25 -8.21
C PHE A 70 -7.11 1.89 -7.25
N PHE A 71 -7.29 3.18 -6.94
CA PHE A 71 -6.46 3.87 -5.95
C PHE A 71 -6.64 3.27 -4.54
N LEU A 72 -7.89 3.00 -4.15
CA LEU A 72 -8.20 2.40 -2.85
C LEU A 72 -7.61 0.98 -2.69
N ILE A 73 -7.79 0.11 -3.70
CA ILE A 73 -7.29 -1.26 -3.65
C ILE A 73 -5.76 -1.27 -3.66
N ALA A 74 -5.14 -0.49 -4.55
CA ALA A 74 -3.69 -0.39 -4.62
C ALA A 74 -3.13 0.22 -3.33
N GLY A 75 -3.76 1.26 -2.78
CA GLY A 75 -3.35 1.92 -1.55
C GLY A 75 -3.47 1.01 -0.32
N ALA A 76 -4.57 0.26 -0.22
CA ALA A 76 -4.75 -0.75 0.82
C ALA A 76 -3.69 -1.84 0.73
N TYR A 77 -3.41 -2.34 -0.47
CA TYR A 77 -2.38 -3.35 -0.70
C TYR A 77 -0.98 -2.86 -0.30
N ILE A 78 -0.58 -1.66 -0.76
CA ILE A 78 0.72 -1.07 -0.40
C ILE A 78 0.81 -0.85 1.11
N GLY A 79 -0.25 -0.32 1.74
CA GLY A 79 -0.25 -0.10 3.19
C GLY A 79 0.01 -1.38 3.98
N ILE A 80 -0.68 -2.47 3.65
CA ILE A 80 -0.47 -3.79 4.28
C ILE A 80 0.93 -4.32 3.96
N TYR A 81 1.37 -4.17 2.72
CA TYR A 81 2.66 -4.69 2.26
C TYR A 81 3.84 -3.97 2.93
N THR A 82 3.77 -2.65 3.10
CA THR A 82 4.78 -1.87 3.82
C THR A 82 4.85 -2.26 5.30
N LEU A 83 3.70 -2.49 5.95
CA LEU A 83 3.66 -3.02 7.32
C LEU A 83 4.32 -4.41 7.40
N TYR A 84 4.08 -5.27 6.41
CA TYR A 84 4.71 -6.59 6.33
C TYR A 84 6.23 -6.48 6.18
N LEU A 85 6.71 -5.55 5.33
CA LEU A 85 8.14 -5.32 5.14
C LEU A 85 8.80 -4.81 6.44
N LEU A 86 8.15 -3.86 7.11
CA LEU A 86 8.62 -3.31 8.38
C LEU A 86 8.68 -4.38 9.48
N LEU A 87 7.63 -5.20 9.60
CA LEU A 87 7.59 -6.31 10.54
C LEU A 87 8.70 -7.32 10.26
N THR A 88 8.90 -7.68 8.99
CA THR A 88 9.97 -8.60 8.57
C THR A 88 11.34 -8.03 8.92
N TYR A 89 11.56 -6.74 8.64
CA TYR A 89 12.81 -6.07 8.95
C TYR A 89 13.12 -6.07 10.45
N ILE A 90 12.13 -5.74 11.29
CA ILE A 90 12.27 -5.76 12.75
C ILE A 90 12.65 -7.17 13.23
N ILE A 91 11.93 -8.21 12.79
CA ILE A 91 12.18 -9.59 13.21
C ILE A 91 13.56 -10.08 12.76
N THR A 92 13.92 -9.86 11.49
CA THR A 92 15.21 -10.28 10.95
C THR A 92 16.37 -9.55 11.64
N ASN A 93 16.22 -8.25 11.90
CA ASN A 93 17.26 -7.48 12.58
C ASN A 93 17.47 -7.95 14.03
N THR A 94 16.39 -8.29 14.76
CA THR A 94 16.52 -8.88 16.11
C THR A 94 17.20 -10.25 16.13
N LYS A 95 17.13 -11.02 15.03
CA LYS A 95 17.79 -12.33 14.90
C LYS A 95 19.30 -12.24 14.61
N ASN A 96 19.74 -11.15 13.98
CA ASN A 96 21.14 -10.94 13.60
C ASN A 96 21.94 -10.14 14.65
N GLY A 97 21.27 -9.59 15.67
CA GLY A 97 21.87 -8.83 16.77
C GLY A 97 21.99 -9.61 18.10
N ALA A 98 21.86 -10.94 18.07
CA ALA A 98 22.02 -11.83 19.23
C ALA A 98 23.18 -12.81 19.01
#